data_AF-A0A1I6DVR7-F1
#
_entry.id   AF-A0A1I6DVR7-F1
#
_cell.length_a   1.000
_cell.length_b   1.000
_cell.length_c   1.000
_cell.angle_alpha   90.00
_cell.angle_beta   90.00
_cell.angle_gamma   90.00
#
_symmetry.space_group_name_H-M   'P 1'
#
loop_
_entity.id
_entity.type
_entity.pdbx_description
1 polymer ?
#
loop_
_entity_poly.entity_id
_entity_poly.type
_entity_poly.pdbx_seq_one_letter_code
_entity_poly.pdbx_strand_id
1 'polypeptide(L)'
;MAIAEFQSLFGRKVRQLKKPILLSMTLGSVIVVFYPHPLLELLVSYIVIFAILYSIPFADRGTRIVCLGLLGVGAYLMYHSGASLEYWFKAIGKNVSLLVLLVTVPLLGMPLKTGGYTKVLDGLTARYMKKRWQIYWVPAIFSHVLGVFMNIGAAPLTYEITARDSVLNYPGILTKSISRGVGTIFFWSPNTVAVALVLGYLNVSWPHFFHFGISFAVIALILGYLSDLIINKNPESVKIS
;
A
#
# COMPACT_ATOMS: atom_id res chain seq x y z
N MET A 1 -15.93 -32.40 -19.05
CA MET A 1 -15.27 -31.42 -19.95
C MET A 1 -15.94 -30.03 -19.89
N ALA A 2 -17.28 -29.93 -19.96
CA ALA A 2 -18.02 -28.66 -19.89
C ALA A 2 -17.91 -27.87 -18.55
N ILE A 3 -17.68 -28.53 -17.41
CA ILE A 3 -17.57 -27.86 -16.08
C ILE A 3 -16.23 -27.12 -15.92
N ALA A 4 -15.16 -27.62 -16.55
CA ALA A 4 -13.84 -26.98 -16.53
C ALA A 4 -13.80 -25.74 -17.43
N GLU A 5 -14.46 -25.79 -18.59
CA GLU A 5 -14.64 -24.61 -19.45
C GLU A 5 -15.51 -23.53 -18.78
N PHE A 6 -16.58 -23.92 -18.07
CA PHE A 6 -17.44 -22.97 -17.36
C PHE A 6 -16.71 -22.25 -16.21
N GLN A 7 -15.89 -22.95 -15.43
CA GLN A 7 -15.03 -22.33 -14.40
C GLN A 7 -13.96 -21.40 -15.01
N SER A 8 -13.38 -21.77 -16.16
CA SER A 8 -12.39 -20.93 -16.86
C SER A 8 -12.99 -19.65 -17.46
N LEU A 9 -14.23 -19.73 -17.97
CA LEU A 9 -14.99 -18.61 -18.53
C LEU A 9 -15.47 -17.66 -17.44
N PHE A 10 -15.94 -18.19 -16.30
CA PHE A 10 -16.30 -17.38 -15.13
C PHE A 10 -15.07 -16.66 -14.57
N GLY A 11 -13.93 -17.35 -14.45
CA GLY A 11 -12.66 -16.77 -14.00
C GLY A 11 -12.12 -15.66 -14.92
N ARG A 12 -12.30 -15.79 -16.24
CA ARG A 12 -11.91 -14.76 -17.23
C ARG A 12 -12.86 -13.57 -17.26
N LYS A 13 -14.18 -13.77 -17.27
CA LYS A 13 -15.18 -12.67 -17.24
C LYS A 13 -15.10 -11.87 -15.94
N VAL A 14 -14.96 -12.54 -14.79
CA VAL A 14 -14.77 -11.87 -13.49
C VAL A 14 -13.47 -11.06 -13.46
N ARG A 15 -12.39 -11.53 -14.11
CA ARG A 15 -11.13 -10.79 -14.23
C ARG A 15 -11.23 -9.58 -15.17
N GLN A 16 -12.09 -9.64 -16.20
CA GLN A 16 -12.35 -8.53 -17.13
C GLN A 16 -13.35 -7.50 -16.58
N LEU A 17 -14.36 -7.88 -15.79
CA LEU A 17 -15.28 -6.97 -15.11
C LEU A 17 -14.66 -6.25 -13.89
N LYS A 18 -13.67 -6.85 -13.23
CA LYS A 18 -12.95 -6.24 -12.11
C LYS A 18 -12.24 -4.94 -12.47
N LYS A 19 -11.68 -4.83 -13.69
CA LYS A 19 -10.92 -3.66 -14.13
C LYS A 19 -11.78 -2.40 -14.31
N PRO A 20 -12.90 -2.40 -15.06
CA PRO A 20 -13.72 -1.20 -15.24
C PRO A 20 -14.45 -0.80 -13.95
N ILE A 21 -14.82 -1.76 -13.10
CA ILE A 21 -15.48 -1.46 -11.81
C ILE A 21 -14.48 -0.87 -10.81
N LEU A 22 -13.28 -1.44 -10.65
CA LEU A 22 -12.26 -0.77 -9.84
C LEU A 22 -11.93 0.61 -10.41
N LEU A 23 -11.71 0.73 -11.73
CA LEU A 23 -11.40 2.02 -12.37
C LEU A 23 -12.51 3.06 -12.16
N SER A 24 -13.78 2.68 -12.27
CA SER A 24 -14.90 3.61 -12.03
C SER A 24 -14.99 4.03 -10.56
N MET A 25 -14.74 3.11 -9.63
CA MET A 25 -14.68 3.40 -8.19
C MET A 25 -13.49 4.28 -7.84
N THR A 26 -12.33 4.07 -8.48
CA THR A 26 -11.17 4.95 -8.37
C THR A 26 -11.50 6.34 -8.86
N LEU A 27 -12.03 6.46 -10.08
CA LEU A 27 -12.34 7.73 -10.72
C LEU A 27 -13.37 8.51 -9.91
N GLY A 28 -14.40 7.83 -9.39
CA GLY A 28 -15.37 8.42 -8.48
C GLY A 28 -14.73 8.96 -7.20
N SER A 29 -13.79 8.22 -6.61
CA SER A 29 -13.07 8.66 -5.41
C SER A 29 -12.12 9.84 -5.66
N VAL A 30 -11.52 9.94 -6.84
CA VAL A 30 -10.62 11.04 -7.24
C VAL A 30 -11.40 12.33 -7.49
N ILE A 31 -12.53 12.28 -8.19
CA ILE A 31 -13.36 13.47 -8.52
C ILE A 31 -13.80 14.23 -7.26
N VAL A 32 -14.06 13.51 -6.17
CA VAL A 32 -14.57 14.11 -4.92
C VAL A 32 -13.49 14.89 -4.18
N VAL A 33 -12.23 14.48 -4.25
CA VAL A 33 -11.14 15.17 -3.55
C VAL A 33 -10.90 16.57 -4.11
N PHE A 34 -11.12 16.77 -5.40
CA PHE A 34 -10.94 18.08 -6.02
C PHE A 34 -12.14 19.04 -5.82
N TYR A 35 -13.30 18.53 -5.40
CA TYR A 35 -14.52 19.31 -5.15
C TYR A 35 -15.17 18.96 -3.81
N PRO A 36 -14.60 19.43 -2.67
CA PRO A 36 -15.16 19.20 -1.35
C PRO A 36 -16.48 19.98 -1.19
N HIS A 37 -17.60 19.28 -1.33
CA HIS A 37 -18.94 19.78 -1.09
C HIS A 37 -19.67 18.80 -0.15
N PRO A 38 -20.48 19.27 0.82
CA PRO A 38 -21.11 18.40 1.83
C PRO A 38 -21.97 17.26 1.24
N LEU A 39 -22.64 17.50 0.11
CA LEU A 39 -23.37 16.45 -0.64
C LEU A 39 -22.44 15.40 -1.29
N LEU A 40 -21.24 15.81 -1.72
CA LEU A 40 -20.24 14.90 -2.30
C LEU A 40 -19.60 13.99 -1.24
N GLU A 41 -19.36 14.49 -0.02
CA GLU A 41 -18.84 13.66 1.08
C GLU A 41 -19.80 12.53 1.48
N LEU A 42 -21.10 12.82 1.49
CA LEU A 42 -22.15 11.86 1.79
C LEU A 42 -22.26 10.80 0.67
N LEU A 43 -22.18 11.22 -0.60
CA LEU A 43 -22.11 10.30 -1.74
C LEU A 43 -20.87 9.40 -1.72
N VAL A 44 -19.70 9.92 -1.36
CA VAL A 44 -18.48 9.08 -1.26
C VAL A 44 -18.55 8.07 -0.15
N SER A 45 -19.12 8.46 0.99
CA SER A 45 -19.33 7.51 2.08
C SER A 45 -20.17 6.31 1.61
N TYR A 46 -21.24 6.55 0.83
CA TYR A 46 -22.01 5.48 0.21
C TYR A 46 -21.22 4.68 -0.83
N ILE A 47 -20.46 5.34 -1.71
CA ILE A 47 -19.62 4.67 -2.71
C ILE A 47 -18.57 3.77 -2.03
N VAL A 48 -17.98 4.20 -0.92
CA VAL A 48 -16.97 3.44 -0.17
C VAL A 48 -17.60 2.26 0.58
N ILE A 49 -18.77 2.44 1.18
CA ILE A 49 -19.52 1.32 1.77
C ILE A 49 -19.84 0.28 0.68
N PHE A 50 -20.37 0.74 -0.45
CA PHE A 50 -20.68 -0.13 -1.58
C PHE A 50 -19.41 -0.79 -2.12
N ALA A 51 -18.29 -0.08 -2.16
CA ALA A 51 -16.99 -0.58 -2.58
C ALA A 51 -16.48 -1.73 -1.71
N ILE A 52 -16.55 -1.54 -0.40
CA ILE A 52 -16.14 -2.53 0.60
C ILE A 52 -17.03 -3.76 0.46
N LEU A 53 -18.36 -3.59 0.45
CA LEU A 53 -19.32 -4.68 0.31
C LEU A 53 -19.13 -5.45 -1.00
N TYR A 54 -18.90 -4.74 -2.10
CA TYR A 54 -18.63 -5.34 -3.40
C TYR A 54 -17.29 -6.08 -3.43
N SER A 55 -16.25 -5.59 -2.73
CA SER A 55 -14.90 -6.17 -2.76
C SER A 55 -14.76 -7.46 -1.94
N ILE A 56 -15.53 -7.61 -0.85
CA ILE A 56 -15.53 -8.78 0.05
C ILE A 56 -15.68 -10.13 -0.70
N PRO A 57 -16.66 -10.34 -1.60
CA PRO A 57 -16.82 -11.60 -2.33
C PRO A 57 -15.69 -11.89 -3.33
N PHE A 58 -14.85 -10.91 -3.67
CA PHE A 58 -13.71 -11.08 -4.56
C PHE A 58 -12.37 -11.19 -3.86
N ALA A 59 -12.31 -10.93 -2.55
CA ALA A 59 -11.13 -11.14 -1.72
C ALA A 59 -10.85 -12.64 -1.52
N ASP A 60 -9.58 -13.00 -1.37
CA ASP A 60 -9.15 -14.35 -1.00
C ASP A 60 -9.69 -14.74 0.39
N ARG A 61 -9.73 -16.04 0.69
CA ARG A 61 -10.37 -16.56 1.92
C ARG A 61 -9.74 -15.97 3.19
N GLY A 62 -8.41 -15.81 3.22
CA GLY A 62 -7.71 -15.26 4.38
C GLY A 62 -8.10 -13.80 4.62
N THR A 63 -7.97 -12.97 3.59
CA THR A 63 -8.37 -11.55 3.64
C THR A 63 -9.85 -11.39 3.99
N ARG A 64 -10.73 -12.23 3.45
CA ARG A 64 -12.17 -12.17 3.73
C ARG A 64 -12.50 -12.44 5.19
N ILE A 65 -11.88 -13.45 5.80
CA ILE A 65 -12.10 -13.80 7.21
C ILE A 65 -11.63 -12.65 8.10
N VAL A 66 -10.45 -12.09 7.84
CA VAL A 66 -9.91 -10.95 8.60
C VAL A 66 -10.81 -9.72 8.45
N CYS A 67 -11.22 -9.37 7.22
CA CYS A 67 -12.09 -8.22 6.97
C CYS A 67 -13.45 -8.35 7.67
N LEU A 68 -14.12 -9.50 7.54
CA LEU A 68 -15.43 -9.73 8.18
C LEU A 68 -15.30 -9.78 9.71
N GLY A 69 -14.23 -10.39 10.23
CA GLY A 69 -13.94 -10.43 11.66
C GLY A 69 -13.76 -9.02 12.23
N LEU A 70 -12.91 -8.20 11.61
CA LEU A 70 -12.67 -6.82 12.05
C LEU A 70 -13.91 -5.92 11.90
N LEU A 71 -14.68 -6.07 10.81
CA LEU A 71 -15.95 -5.36 10.64
C LEU A 71 -16.96 -5.76 11.71
N GLY A 72 -17.05 -7.05 12.03
CA GLY A 72 -17.93 -7.55 13.09
C GLY A 72 -17.54 -7.01 14.47
N VAL A 73 -16.24 -7.04 14.80
CA VAL A 73 -15.71 -6.46 16.05
C VAL A 73 -15.98 -4.96 16.10
N GLY A 74 -15.74 -4.22 15.01
CA GLY A 74 -16.01 -2.79 14.93
C GLY A 74 -17.50 -2.46 15.12
N ALA A 75 -18.40 -3.21 14.47
CA ALA A 75 -19.84 -3.05 14.62
C ALA A 75 -20.30 -3.37 16.05
N TYR A 76 -19.75 -4.42 16.67
CA TYR A 76 -20.04 -4.77 18.06
C TYR A 76 -19.63 -3.65 19.02
N LEU A 77 -18.42 -3.11 18.88
CA LEU A 77 -17.92 -2.01 19.70
C LEU A 77 -18.77 -0.75 19.56
N MET A 78 -19.14 -0.37 18.33
CA MET A 78 -19.96 0.81 18.05
C MET A 78 -21.39 0.67 18.60
N TYR A 79 -21.96 -0.53 18.53
CA TYR A 79 -23.26 -0.83 19.12
C TYR A 79 -23.21 -0.72 20.64
N HIS A 80 -22.18 -1.29 21.27
CA HIS A 80 -22.03 -1.25 22.73
C HIS A 80 -21.71 0.15 23.27
N SER A 81 -20.98 0.97 22.51
CA SER A 81 -20.70 2.37 22.89
C SER A 81 -21.89 3.31 22.72
N GLY A 82 -23.03 2.85 22.22
CA GLY A 82 -24.21 3.69 21.96
C GLY A 82 -23.97 4.75 20.88
N ALA A 83 -23.08 4.48 19.92
CA ALA A 83 -22.72 5.47 18.90
C ALA A 83 -23.91 5.75 17.96
N SER A 84 -24.20 7.03 17.72
CA SER A 84 -25.28 7.44 16.79
C SER A 84 -24.96 7.04 15.36
N LEU A 85 -25.98 6.80 14.53
CA LEU A 85 -25.84 6.42 13.11
C LEU A 85 -24.91 7.36 12.32
N GLU A 86 -24.91 8.65 12.64
CA GLU A 86 -24.01 9.63 12.02
C GLU A 86 -22.52 9.31 12.28
N TYR A 87 -22.18 8.86 13.49
CA TYR A 87 -20.82 8.41 13.82
C TYR A 87 -20.42 7.15 13.08
N TRP A 88 -21.36 6.25 12.74
CA TRP A 88 -21.06 5.07 11.92
C TRP A 88 -20.63 5.47 10.51
N PHE A 89 -21.36 6.38 9.87
CA PHE A 89 -21.00 6.89 8.54
C PHE A 89 -19.66 7.65 8.58
N LYS A 90 -19.46 8.50 9.59
CA LYS A 90 -18.21 9.25 9.77
C LYS A 90 -17.00 8.34 10.02
N ALA A 91 -17.16 7.25 10.77
CA ALA A 91 -16.09 6.30 11.06
C ALA A 91 -15.61 5.56 9.80
N ILE A 92 -16.53 5.20 8.91
CA ILE A 92 -16.20 4.59 7.61
C ILE A 92 -15.48 5.60 6.71
N GLY A 93 -15.90 6.87 6.76
CA GLY A 93 -15.30 7.99 6.02
C GLY A 93 -13.89 8.38 6.47
N LYS A 94 -13.49 8.05 7.70
CA LYS A 94 -12.25 8.54 8.33
C LYS A 94 -10.96 8.07 7.65
N ASN A 95 -11.03 7.04 6.81
CA ASN A 95 -9.90 6.49 6.05
C ASN A 95 -10.02 6.66 4.53
N VAL A 96 -10.98 7.48 4.06
CA VAL A 96 -11.20 7.71 2.63
C VAL A 96 -9.98 8.32 1.97
N SER A 97 -9.25 9.21 2.64
CA SER A 97 -8.01 9.81 2.11
C SER A 97 -6.94 8.76 1.78
N LEU A 98 -6.86 7.69 2.60
CA LEU A 98 -5.94 6.57 2.33
C LEU A 98 -6.43 5.71 1.16
N LEU A 99 -7.75 5.48 1.06
CA LEU A 99 -8.32 4.80 -0.10
C LEU A 99 -8.02 5.55 -1.39
N VAL A 100 -8.30 6.87 -1.44
CA VAL A 100 -8.03 7.71 -2.62
C VAL A 100 -6.56 7.61 -3.04
N LEU A 101 -5.63 7.71 -2.10
CA LEU A 101 -4.21 7.60 -2.39
C LEU A 101 -3.84 6.21 -2.91
N LEU A 102 -4.31 5.15 -2.25
CA LEU A 102 -4.04 3.76 -2.61
C LEU A 102 -4.59 3.41 -3.99
N VAL A 103 -5.68 4.04 -4.42
CA VAL A 103 -6.29 3.78 -5.72
C VAL A 103 -5.76 4.72 -6.82
N THR A 104 -5.35 5.95 -6.49
CA THR A 104 -4.67 6.88 -7.41
C THR A 104 -3.28 6.40 -7.82
N VAL A 105 -2.62 5.62 -6.96
CA VAL A 105 -1.25 5.15 -7.19
C VAL A 105 -1.12 4.15 -8.35
N PRO A 106 -1.93 3.08 -8.45
CA PRO A 106 -1.99 2.25 -9.65
C PRO A 106 -2.37 3.04 -10.90
N LEU A 107 -3.20 4.08 -10.75
CA LEU A 107 -3.52 5.00 -11.84
C LEU A 107 -2.32 5.81 -12.29
N LEU A 108 -1.41 6.25 -11.40
CA LEU A 108 -0.13 6.89 -11.79
C LEU A 108 0.83 5.91 -12.46
N GLY A 109 0.81 4.64 -12.05
CA GLY A 109 1.52 3.55 -12.72
C GLY A 109 1.07 3.34 -14.18
N MET A 110 -0.17 3.72 -14.52
CA MET A 110 -0.73 3.50 -15.85
C MET A 110 -0.12 4.44 -16.92
N PRO A 111 -0.06 5.78 -16.75
CA PRO A 111 0.71 6.70 -17.61
C PRO A 111 2.20 6.35 -17.68
N LEU A 112 2.78 5.88 -16.58
CA LEU A 112 4.18 5.45 -16.55
C LEU A 112 4.43 4.26 -17.52
N LYS A 113 3.43 3.41 -17.75
CA LYS A 113 3.51 2.28 -18.68
C LYS A 113 3.19 2.66 -20.13
N THR A 114 2.29 3.61 -20.37
CA THR A 114 1.87 4.02 -21.73
C THR A 114 2.69 5.15 -22.34
N GLY A 115 3.39 5.96 -21.55
CA GLY A 115 4.15 7.13 -22.02
C GLY A 115 5.63 6.90 -22.36
N GLY A 116 6.11 5.65 -22.42
CA GLY A 116 7.53 5.34 -22.67
C GLY A 116 8.47 5.59 -21.48
N TYR A 117 7.94 5.96 -20.32
CA TYR A 117 8.71 6.18 -19.08
C TYR A 117 9.35 4.91 -18.52
N THR A 118 8.90 3.72 -18.94
CA THR A 118 9.56 2.44 -18.61
C THR A 118 11.04 2.47 -18.99
N LYS A 119 11.37 2.95 -20.21
CA LYS A 119 12.77 3.08 -20.67
C LYS A 119 13.59 4.06 -19.82
N VAL A 120 12.97 5.12 -19.32
CA VAL A 120 13.63 6.09 -18.42
C VAL A 120 13.90 5.43 -17.07
N LEU A 121 12.94 4.67 -16.54
CA LEU A 121 13.08 3.93 -15.28
C LEU A 121 14.10 2.79 -15.41
N ASP A 122 14.17 2.10 -16.56
CA ASP A 122 15.24 1.15 -16.89
C ASP A 122 16.61 1.83 -16.86
N GLY A 123 16.73 2.99 -17.52
CA GLY A 123 17.95 3.78 -17.50
C GLY A 123 18.36 4.26 -16.09
N LEU A 124 17.39 4.70 -15.28
CA LEU A 124 17.64 5.14 -13.90
C LEU A 124 18.06 3.99 -13.00
N THR A 125 17.35 2.86 -13.03
CA THR A 125 17.72 1.68 -12.25
C THR A 125 19.09 1.14 -12.67
N ALA A 126 19.36 1.03 -13.97
CA ALA A 126 20.68 0.63 -14.48
C ALA A 126 21.79 1.62 -14.10
N ARG A 127 21.49 2.92 -13.96
CA ARG A 127 22.49 3.94 -13.57
C ARG A 127 22.76 3.94 -12.07
N TYR A 128 21.72 3.84 -11.24
CA TYR A 128 21.80 4.06 -9.79
C TYR A 128 21.83 2.78 -8.95
N MET A 129 21.41 1.63 -9.50
CA MET A 129 21.30 0.34 -8.80
C MET A 129 22.28 -0.69 -9.35
N LYS A 130 23.55 -0.31 -9.51
CA LYS A 130 24.61 -1.17 -10.07
C LYS A 130 25.20 -2.14 -9.06
N LYS A 131 25.20 -1.77 -7.78
CA LYS A 131 25.79 -2.55 -6.70
C LYS A 131 24.67 -3.15 -5.84
N ARG A 132 24.95 -4.31 -5.24
CA ARG A 132 24.03 -5.00 -4.32
C ARG A 132 23.46 -4.08 -3.23
N TRP A 133 24.29 -3.23 -2.62
CA TRP A 133 23.84 -2.30 -1.59
C TRP A 133 22.90 -1.22 -2.14
N GLN A 134 23.06 -0.80 -3.40
CA GLN A 134 22.16 0.15 -4.06
C GLN A 134 20.82 -0.52 -4.39
N ILE A 135 20.86 -1.77 -4.84
CA ILE A 135 19.67 -2.61 -5.04
C ILE A 135 18.89 -2.80 -3.73
N TYR A 136 19.56 -2.73 -2.59
CA TYR A 136 18.91 -2.75 -1.28
C TYR A 136 18.38 -1.36 -0.86
N TRP A 137 19.25 -0.36 -0.80
CA TRP A 137 18.94 0.93 -0.18
C TRP A 137 17.98 1.77 -1.02
N VAL A 138 18.07 1.74 -2.36
CA VAL A 138 17.19 2.54 -3.22
C VAL A 138 15.72 2.14 -3.05
N PRO A 139 15.33 0.85 -3.17
CA PRO A 139 13.94 0.44 -2.94
C PRO A 139 13.52 0.58 -1.48
N ALA A 140 14.41 0.35 -0.51
CA ALA A 140 14.09 0.51 0.91
C ALA A 140 13.76 1.97 1.26
N ILE A 141 14.54 2.93 0.77
CA ILE A 141 14.29 4.35 1.01
C ILE A 141 13.05 4.81 0.24
N PHE A 142 12.89 4.42 -1.03
CA PHE A 142 11.69 4.76 -1.81
C PHE A 142 10.42 4.25 -1.12
N SER A 143 10.41 2.99 -0.69
CA SER A 143 9.25 2.41 0.00
C SER A 143 9.00 3.03 1.37
N HIS A 144 10.04 3.46 2.10
CA HIS A 144 9.87 4.25 3.32
C HIS A 144 9.19 5.60 3.03
N VAL A 145 9.79 6.41 2.15
CA VAL A 145 9.33 7.77 1.85
C VAL A 145 7.91 7.73 1.28
N LEU A 146 7.66 6.89 0.28
CA LEU A 146 6.32 6.70 -0.28
C LEU A 146 5.37 6.13 0.78
N GLY A 147 5.85 5.22 1.64
CA GLY A 147 5.04 4.58 2.68
C GLY A 147 4.60 5.54 3.78
N VAL A 148 5.37 6.57 4.11
CA VAL A 148 4.95 7.61 5.07
C VAL A 148 3.64 8.25 4.63
N PHE A 149 3.46 8.46 3.33
CA PHE A 149 2.23 9.01 2.76
C PHE A 149 1.19 7.92 2.45
N MET A 150 1.62 6.81 1.84
CA MET A 150 0.77 5.82 1.17
C MET A 150 0.53 4.53 1.95
N ASN A 151 1.19 4.37 3.10
CA ASN A 151 1.18 3.16 3.91
C ASN A 151 1.51 1.92 3.05
N ILE A 152 0.66 0.88 3.08
CA ILE A 152 0.83 -0.37 2.33
C ILE A 152 0.86 -0.13 0.81
N GLY A 153 0.24 0.94 0.30
CA GLY A 153 0.22 1.29 -1.12
C GLY A 153 1.61 1.61 -1.70
N ALA A 154 2.60 1.90 -0.85
CA ALA A 154 3.98 2.14 -1.28
C ALA A 154 4.71 0.90 -1.79
N ALA A 155 4.34 -0.29 -1.33
CA ALA A 155 4.96 -1.53 -1.77
C ALA A 155 4.78 -1.77 -3.28
N PRO A 156 3.55 -1.82 -3.84
CA PRO A 156 3.37 -2.03 -5.27
C PRO A 156 3.93 -0.89 -6.11
N LEU A 157 3.86 0.38 -5.65
CA LEU A 157 4.45 1.50 -6.39
C LEU A 157 5.98 1.40 -6.46
N THR A 158 6.63 1.14 -5.32
CA THR A 158 8.07 0.99 -5.29
C THR A 158 8.50 -0.18 -6.17
N TYR A 159 7.78 -1.30 -6.12
CA TYR A 159 8.01 -2.43 -7.00
C TYR A 159 7.87 -2.04 -8.47
N GLU A 160 6.78 -1.37 -8.84
CA GLU A 160 6.56 -0.89 -10.21
C GLU A 160 7.62 0.08 -10.71
N ILE A 161 8.31 0.82 -9.83
CA ILE A 161 9.41 1.73 -10.20
C ILE A 161 10.75 1.00 -10.29
N THR A 162 11.02 0.07 -9.37
CA THR A 162 12.37 -0.50 -9.14
C THR A 162 12.55 -1.90 -9.71
N ALA A 163 11.47 -2.66 -9.94
CA ALA A 163 11.51 -3.97 -10.60
C ALA A 163 11.71 -3.78 -12.11
N ARG A 164 12.99 -3.63 -12.48
CA ARG A 164 13.49 -3.48 -13.86
C ARG A 164 14.51 -4.56 -14.16
N ASP A 165 14.84 -4.76 -15.44
CA ASP A 165 15.66 -5.89 -15.90
C ASP A 165 17.00 -5.99 -15.16
N SER A 166 17.64 -4.85 -14.87
CA SER A 166 18.91 -4.79 -14.12
C SER A 166 18.80 -5.29 -12.66
N VAL A 167 17.60 -5.22 -12.07
CA VAL A 167 17.31 -5.51 -10.66
C VAL A 167 16.57 -6.84 -10.49
N LEU A 168 15.81 -7.27 -11.50
CA LEU A 168 15.03 -8.52 -11.48
C LEU A 168 15.89 -9.78 -11.35
N ASN A 169 17.20 -9.68 -11.60
CA ASN A 169 18.18 -10.73 -11.29
C ASN A 169 18.36 -10.96 -9.78
N TYR A 170 17.86 -10.05 -8.92
CA TYR A 170 17.97 -10.11 -7.46
C TYR A 170 16.61 -9.93 -6.76
N PRO A 171 15.59 -10.74 -7.08
CA PRO A 171 14.21 -10.51 -6.64
C PRO A 171 14.07 -10.63 -5.10
N GLY A 172 14.90 -11.47 -4.47
CA GLY A 172 14.92 -11.63 -3.02
C GLY A 172 15.37 -10.37 -2.28
N ILE A 173 16.42 -9.70 -2.76
CA ILE A 173 16.92 -8.45 -2.16
C ILE A 173 15.88 -7.35 -2.36
N LEU A 174 15.31 -7.25 -3.57
CA LEU A 174 14.28 -6.27 -3.88
C LEU A 174 13.06 -6.40 -2.95
N THR A 175 12.53 -7.62 -2.81
CA THR A 175 11.34 -7.87 -1.97
C THR A 175 11.62 -7.57 -0.51
N LYS A 176 12.75 -8.04 0.04
CA LYS A 176 13.15 -7.74 1.42
C LYS A 176 13.30 -6.24 1.67
N SER A 177 13.89 -5.52 0.71
CA SER A 177 14.15 -4.08 0.81
C SER A 177 12.84 -3.30 0.85
N ILE A 178 11.91 -3.60 -0.06
CA ILE A 178 10.58 -2.98 -0.10
C ILE A 178 9.80 -3.28 1.18
N SER A 179 9.75 -4.54 1.62
CA SER A 179 9.03 -4.92 2.83
C SER A 179 9.58 -4.22 4.07
N ARG A 180 10.91 -4.10 4.19
CA ARG A 180 11.55 -3.42 5.33
C ARG A 180 11.34 -1.92 5.30
N GLY A 181 11.44 -1.29 4.12
CA GLY A 181 11.14 0.13 3.98
C GLY A 181 9.69 0.46 4.34
N VAL A 182 8.71 -0.32 3.86
CA VAL A 182 7.31 -0.17 4.30
C VAL A 182 7.17 -0.43 5.81
N GLY A 183 7.83 -1.45 6.36
CA GLY A 183 7.75 -1.73 7.80
C GLY A 183 8.22 -0.57 8.69
N THR A 184 9.20 0.21 8.23
CA THR A 184 9.76 1.30 9.03
C THR A 184 8.85 2.53 9.18
N ILE A 185 7.76 2.62 8.42
CA ILE A 185 6.80 3.74 8.54
C ILE A 185 5.99 3.66 9.83
N PHE A 186 5.81 2.45 10.38
CA PHE A 186 5.04 2.21 11.60
C PHE A 186 5.70 2.82 12.85
N PHE A 187 6.97 3.21 12.77
CA PHE A 187 7.67 3.85 13.87
C PHE A 187 7.30 5.33 14.04
N TRP A 188 6.86 6.03 12.99
CA TRP A 188 6.71 7.49 13.07
C TRP A 188 5.67 8.15 12.16
N SER A 189 5.22 7.46 11.11
CA SER A 189 4.31 8.09 10.15
C SER A 189 3.00 8.47 10.84
N PRO A 190 2.58 9.75 10.76
CA PRO A 190 1.33 10.23 11.35
C PRO A 190 0.10 9.56 10.71
N ASN A 191 0.26 8.99 9.51
CA ASN A 191 -0.80 8.36 8.74
C ASN A 191 -1.04 6.90 9.14
N THR A 192 -0.28 6.36 10.09
CA THR A 192 -0.48 5.01 10.59
C THR A 192 -1.38 5.01 11.82
N VAL A 193 -2.35 4.09 11.84
CA VAL A 193 -3.28 3.93 12.99
C VAL A 193 -2.52 3.65 14.29
N ALA A 194 -1.42 2.90 14.21
CA ALA A 194 -0.58 2.61 15.37
C ALA A 194 0.01 3.88 16.00
N VAL A 195 0.59 4.77 15.20
CA VAL A 195 1.15 6.04 15.69
C VAL A 195 0.04 6.96 16.21
N ALA A 196 -1.08 7.07 15.48
CA ALA A 196 -2.23 7.87 15.93
C ALA A 196 -2.75 7.42 17.30
N LEU A 197 -2.82 6.09 17.52
CA LEU A 197 -3.25 5.51 18.78
C LEU A 197 -2.26 5.83 19.92
N VAL A 198 -0.96 5.65 19.68
CA VAL A 198 0.08 5.96 20.68
C VAL A 198 0.06 7.43 21.07
N LEU A 199 -0.06 8.35 20.10
CA LEU A 199 -0.17 9.78 20.39
C LEU A 199 -1.43 10.11 21.20
N GLY A 200 -2.56 9.47 20.88
CA GLY A 200 -3.82 9.63 21.60
C GLY A 200 -3.75 9.13 23.04
N TYR A 201 -3.13 7.97 23.29
CA TYR A 201 -2.99 7.41 24.63
C TYR A 201 -1.99 8.20 25.49
N LEU A 202 -0.86 8.59 24.91
CA LEU A 202 0.19 9.31 25.65
C LEU A 202 -0.09 10.81 25.76
N ASN A 203 -1.09 11.32 25.03
CA ASN A 203 -1.41 12.75 24.95
C ASN A 203 -0.19 13.61 24.54
N VAL A 204 0.64 13.07 23.65
CA VAL A 204 1.87 13.72 23.16
C VAL A 204 1.63 14.24 21.75
N SER A 205 2.20 15.41 21.44
CA SER A 205 2.14 15.95 20.08
C SER A 205 3.06 15.20 19.13
N TRP A 206 2.63 15.07 17.87
CA TRP A 206 3.38 14.36 16.84
C TRP A 206 4.85 14.83 16.66
N PRO A 207 5.17 16.14 16.66
CA PRO A 207 6.55 16.59 16.51
C PRO A 207 7.49 16.10 17.61
N HIS A 208 7.00 15.94 18.84
CA HIS A 208 7.79 15.37 19.94
C HIS A 208 8.07 13.88 19.70
N PHE A 209 7.07 13.13 19.22
CA PHE A 209 7.21 11.72 18.90
C PHE A 209 8.10 11.45 17.67
N PHE A 210 8.03 12.34 16.68
CA PHE A 210 8.74 12.24 15.40
C PHE A 210 10.23 11.94 15.55
N HIS A 211 10.93 12.67 16.42
CA HIS A 211 12.38 12.52 16.60
C HIS A 211 12.80 11.11 17.05
N PHE A 212 12.03 10.51 17.95
CA PHE A 212 12.27 9.14 18.39
C PHE A 212 11.88 8.14 17.29
N GLY A 213 10.71 8.32 16.69
CA GLY A 213 10.21 7.42 15.67
C GLY A 213 11.11 7.35 14.43
N ILE A 214 11.63 8.48 13.94
CA ILE A 214 12.55 8.49 12.80
C ILE A 214 13.89 7.82 13.17
N SER A 215 14.36 7.98 14.40
CA SER A 215 15.57 7.31 14.89
C SER A 215 15.40 5.79 14.86
N PHE A 216 14.26 5.28 15.34
CA PHE A 216 13.94 3.86 15.25
C PHE A 216 13.80 3.37 13.80
N ALA A 217 13.21 4.17 12.92
CA ALA A 217 13.11 3.82 11.50
C ALA A 217 14.50 3.69 10.85
N VAL A 218 15.41 4.62 11.12
CA VAL A 218 16.80 4.57 10.62
C VAL A 218 17.52 3.33 11.16
N ILE A 219 17.41 3.07 12.47
CA ILE A 219 18.00 1.87 13.10
C ILE A 219 17.45 0.60 12.45
N ALA A 220 16.14 0.50 12.25
CA ALA A 220 15.49 -0.66 11.64
C ALA A 220 15.94 -0.87 10.18
N LEU A 221 16.11 0.19 9.39
CA LEU A 221 16.65 0.10 8.03
C LEU A 221 18.08 -0.42 8.02
N ILE A 222 18.94 0.10 8.91
CA ILE A 222 20.34 -0.33 9.04
C ILE A 222 20.41 -1.80 9.48
N LEU A 223 19.67 -2.18 10.53
CA LEU A 223 19.61 -3.57 11.01
C LEU A 223 19.08 -4.52 9.93
N GLY A 224 18.10 -4.07 9.15
CA GLY A 224 17.64 -4.79 7.97
C GLY A 224 18.78 -5.04 7.00
N TYR A 225 19.51 -3.99 6.62
CA TYR A 225 20.64 -4.13 5.68
C TYR A 225 21.70 -5.09 6.21
N LEU A 226 22.09 -4.95 7.49
CA LEU A 226 23.04 -5.85 8.15
C LEU A 226 22.55 -7.31 8.14
N SER A 227 21.26 -7.53 8.39
CA SER A 227 20.66 -8.87 8.33
C SER A 227 20.74 -9.47 6.92
N ASP A 228 20.56 -8.65 5.85
CA ASP A 228 20.75 -9.16 4.48
C ASP A 228 22.21 -9.50 4.17
N LEU A 229 23.16 -8.74 4.70
CA LEU A 229 24.59 -9.03 4.55
C LEU A 229 25.00 -10.33 5.26
N ILE A 230 24.51 -10.55 6.48
CA ILE A 230 24.83 -11.74 7.28
C ILE A 230 24.26 -13.00 6.62
N ILE A 231 23.01 -12.96 6.18
CA ILE A 231 22.34 -14.12 5.58
C ILE A 231 22.97 -14.52 4.25
N ASN A 232 23.56 -13.58 3.51
CA ASN A 232 24.10 -13.83 2.18
C ASN A 232 25.63 -13.69 2.11
N LYS A 233 26.33 -14.08 3.18
CA LYS A 233 27.79 -13.97 3.31
C LYS A 233 28.61 -14.89 2.36
N ASN A 234 27.97 -15.69 1.49
CA ASN A 234 28.65 -16.39 0.39
C ASN A 234 28.61 -15.53 -0.89
N PRO A 235 29.75 -14.92 -1.30
CA PRO A 235 29.80 -13.90 -2.34
C PRO A 235 30.15 -14.45 -3.72
N GLU A 236 29.80 -15.71 -4.04
CA GLU A 236 30.02 -16.21 -5.40
C GLU A 236 28.90 -15.74 -6.32
N SER A 237 29.28 -15.06 -7.40
CA SER A 237 28.46 -14.60 -8.55
C SER A 237 27.75 -13.25 -8.51
N VAL A 238 28.34 -12.21 -7.92
CA VAL A 238 27.94 -10.82 -8.28
C VAL A 238 29.14 -10.03 -8.81
N LYS A 239 29.68 -10.49 -9.94
CA LYS A 239 30.35 -9.61 -10.90
C LYS A 239 29.31 -9.27 -11.97
N ILE A 240 28.77 -8.06 -11.88
CA ILE A 240 27.90 -7.51 -12.91
C ILE A 240 28.85 -6.97 -13.99
N SER A 241 28.94 -7.70 -15.10
CA SER A 241 29.57 -7.26 -16.35
C SER A 241 28.74 -6.17 -17.00
#